data_AF-A0AAW3ZT19-F1
#
_entry.id   AF-A0AAW3ZT19-F1
#
_cell.length_a   1.000
_cell.length_b   1.000
_cell.length_c   1.000
_cell.angle_alpha   90.00
_cell.angle_beta   90.00
_cell.angle_gamma   90.00
#
_symmetry.space_group_name_H-M   'P 1'
#
loop_
_entity.id
_entity.type
_entity.pdbx_description
1 polymer ?
#
loop_
_entity_poly.entity_id
_entity_poly.type
_entity_poly.pdbx_seq_one_letter_code
_entity_poly.pdbx_strand_id
1 'polypeptide(L)'
;MGTDDLYKKRKARKIKKSGDLMVIICEGQKSEPNYISEFIKDFKSNRNLNKIKILPNHYTDPLNIVQQAVELKKDGYDIVACVFDKDTHANFSNAIELARKKI
;
A
#
# COMPACT_ATOMS: atom_id res chain seq x y z
N MET A 1 10.20 48.96 -21.83
CA MET A 1 8.98 48.13 -21.80
C MET A 1 9.22 46.98 -22.77
N GLY A 2 9.20 45.69 -22.44
CA GLY A 2 9.10 44.97 -21.17
C GLY A 2 9.99 43.73 -21.30
N THR A 3 10.59 43.31 -20.19
CA THR A 3 11.43 42.10 -20.14
C THR A 3 10.54 40.88 -20.34
N ASP A 4 10.72 40.19 -21.47
CA ASP A 4 10.04 38.94 -21.77
C ASP A 4 10.26 37.92 -20.65
N ASP A 5 9.13 37.46 -20.11
CA ASP A 5 8.96 36.44 -19.08
C ASP A 5 9.51 35.05 -19.51
N LEU A 6 10.81 34.96 -19.76
CA LEU A 6 11.53 33.72 -20.11
C LEU A 6 11.71 32.76 -18.92
N TYR A 7 11.22 33.12 -17.73
CA TYR A 7 11.37 32.36 -16.49
C TYR A 7 10.05 31.85 -15.90
N LYS A 8 9.05 31.51 -16.73
CA LYS A 8 7.98 30.59 -16.29
C LYS A 8 8.54 29.18 -16.22
N LYS A 9 9.31 28.95 -15.15
CA LYS A 9 9.75 27.65 -14.64
C LYS A 9 8.50 26.78 -14.56
N ARG A 10 8.27 25.94 -15.58
CA ARG A 10 7.27 24.87 -15.52
C ARG A 10 7.62 24.12 -14.25
N LYS A 11 6.78 24.21 -13.22
CA LYS A 11 6.78 23.24 -12.12
C LYS A 11 6.62 21.91 -12.84
N ALA A 12 7.72 21.20 -13.05
CA ALA A 12 7.68 19.84 -13.51
C ALA A 12 6.84 19.13 -12.45
N ARG A 13 5.56 18.88 -12.74
CA ARG A 13 4.81 17.87 -12.04
C ARG A 13 5.70 16.66 -12.15
N LYS A 14 6.29 16.24 -11.04
CA LYS A 14 7.01 14.99 -10.92
C LYS A 14 6.02 13.97 -11.47
N ILE A 15 6.22 13.54 -12.72
CA ILE A 15 5.46 12.43 -13.29
C ILE A 15 5.83 11.30 -12.34
N LYS A 16 4.93 10.95 -11.41
CA LYS A 16 5.08 9.73 -10.62
C LYS A 16 5.27 8.67 -11.69
N LYS A 17 6.50 8.14 -11.82
CA LYS A 17 6.75 6.98 -12.68
C LYS A 17 5.76 5.95 -12.17
N SER A 18 4.78 5.63 -13.00
CA SER A 18 3.69 4.68 -12.79
C SER A 18 4.26 3.28 -12.63
N GLY A 19 4.99 3.08 -11.54
CA GLY A 19 5.23 1.77 -10.99
C GLY A 19 4.25 1.66 -9.85
N ASP A 20 3.31 0.72 -9.95
CA ASP A 20 2.30 0.51 -8.93
C ASP A 20 3.00 0.35 -7.58
N LEU A 21 2.93 1.40 -6.76
CA LEU A 21 3.49 1.41 -5.42
C LEU A 21 2.58 0.52 -4.59
N MET A 22 3.03 -0.69 -4.31
CA MET A 22 2.25 -1.68 -3.58
C MET A 22 2.67 -1.72 -2.12
N VAL A 23 1.69 -1.81 -1.24
CA VAL A 23 1.92 -2.07 0.19
C VAL A 23 1.07 -3.23 0.68
N ILE A 24 1.66 -4.06 1.52
CA ILE A 24 1.04 -5.22 2.14
C ILE A 24 1.06 -5.00 3.65
N ILE A 25 -0.09 -5.16 4.30
CA ILE A 25 -0.24 -5.11 5.75
C ILE A 25 -0.63 -6.52 6.22
N CYS A 26 0.13 -7.06 7.16
CA CYS A 26 -0.12 -8.38 7.75
C CYS A 26 -0.67 -8.24 9.17
N GLU A 27 -1.53 -9.14 9.62
CA GLU A 27 -1.95 -9.22 11.02
C GLU A 27 -0.80 -9.73 11.90
N GLY A 28 -0.17 -10.81 11.46
CA GLY A 28 0.97 -11.41 12.13
C GLY A 28 2.22 -10.55 11.98
N GLN A 29 2.99 -10.43 13.07
CA GLN A 29 4.23 -9.64 13.06
C GLN A 29 5.47 -10.40 12.59
N LYS A 30 5.38 -11.73 12.45
CA LYS A 30 6.53 -12.61 12.17
C LYS A 30 6.30 -13.49 10.96
N SER A 31 5.37 -14.45 11.06
CA SER A 31 5.23 -15.50 10.06
C SER A 31 4.89 -14.94 8.67
N GLU A 32 3.76 -14.25 8.55
CA GLU A 32 3.28 -13.75 7.25
C GLU A 32 4.25 -12.71 6.63
N PRO A 33 4.74 -11.69 7.36
CA PRO A 33 5.73 -10.78 6.82
C PRO A 33 7.00 -11.50 6.35
N ASN A 34 7.48 -12.50 7.11
CA ASN A 34 8.68 -13.24 6.73
C ASN A 34 8.44 -14.06 5.47
N TYR A 35 7.35 -14.81 5.37
CA TYR A 35 7.02 -15.60 4.17
C TYR A 35 6.94 -14.74 2.92
N ILE A 36 6.25 -13.60 3.00
CA ILE A 36 6.13 -12.67 1.87
C ILE A 36 7.49 -12.04 1.55
N SER A 37 8.28 -11.69 2.57
CA SER A 37 9.61 -11.11 2.35
C SER A 37 10.57 -12.10 1.67
N GLU A 38 10.58 -13.37 2.07
CA GLU A 38 11.39 -14.42 1.43
C GLU A 38 10.91 -14.68 0.00
N PHE A 39 9.60 -14.76 -0.22
CA PHE A 39 9.03 -14.87 -1.57
C PHE A 39 9.48 -13.72 -2.48
N ILE A 40 9.42 -12.46 -2.00
CA ILE A 40 9.91 -11.31 -2.77
C ILE A 40 11.41 -11.42 -3.03
N LYS A 41 12.20 -11.93 -2.07
CA LYS A 41 13.64 -12.12 -2.22
C LYS A 41 13.97 -13.10 -3.33
N ASP A 42 13.26 -14.21 -3.44
CA ASP A 42 13.48 -15.23 -4.47
C ASP A 42 13.24 -14.70 -5.88
N PHE A 43 12.37 -13.71 -6.03
CA PHE A 43 12.01 -13.09 -7.32
C PHE A 43 12.59 -11.68 -7.53
N LYS A 44 13.66 -11.31 -6.81
CA LYS A 44 14.29 -9.96 -6.86
C LYS A 44 14.71 -9.47 -8.26
N SER A 45 14.89 -10.37 -9.23
CA SER A 45 15.16 -10.01 -10.62
C SER A 45 13.97 -9.27 -11.27
N ASN A 46 12.76 -9.44 -10.73
CA ASN A 46 11.57 -8.73 -11.15
C ASN A 46 11.52 -7.33 -10.52
N ARG A 47 11.83 -6.30 -11.33
CA ARG A 47 11.85 -4.89 -10.92
C ARG A 47 10.53 -4.37 -10.34
N ASN A 48 9.41 -5.04 -10.60
CA ASN A 48 8.11 -4.64 -10.05
C ASN A 48 7.98 -5.06 -8.58
N LEU A 49 8.55 -6.19 -8.17
CA LEU A 49 8.49 -6.66 -6.79
C LEU A 49 9.32 -5.79 -5.83
N ASN A 50 10.35 -5.13 -6.34
CA ASN A 50 11.15 -4.16 -5.57
C ASN A 50 10.37 -2.93 -5.11
N LYS A 51 9.14 -2.73 -5.61
CA LYS A 51 8.25 -1.62 -5.20
C LYS A 51 7.25 -2.02 -4.11
N ILE A 52 7.22 -3.30 -3.74
CA ILE A 52 6.35 -3.81 -2.68
C ILE A 52 6.97 -3.47 -1.33
N LYS A 53 6.17 -2.87 -0.44
CA LYS A 53 6.52 -2.67 0.97
C LYS A 53 5.64 -3.56 1.84
N ILE A 54 6.25 -4.22 2.82
CA ILE A 54 5.53 -4.91 3.89
C ILE A 54 5.55 -3.97 5.09
N LEU A 55 4.38 -3.51 5.53
CA LEU A 55 4.26 -2.62 6.68
C LEU A 55 4.05 -3.44 7.96
N PRO A 56 4.76 -3.10 9.05
CA PRO A 56 4.41 -3.61 10.36
C PRO A 56 3.04 -3.05 10.76
N ASN A 57 2.29 -3.87 11.48
CA ASN A 57 0.96 -3.53 11.98
C ASN A 57 0.89 -3.87 13.47
N HIS A 58 0.04 -3.12 14.17
CA HIS A 58 -0.21 -3.24 15.61
C HIS A 58 -1.65 -3.68 15.91
N TYR A 59 -2.48 -3.82 14.88
CA TYR A 59 -3.87 -4.25 15.00
C TYR A 59 -3.97 -5.77 14.83
N THR A 60 -4.77 -6.38 15.70
CA THR A 60 -5.10 -7.82 15.67
C THR A 60 -6.53 -8.06 15.22
N ASP A 61 -7.16 -7.06 14.60
CA ASP A 61 -8.53 -7.16 14.11
C ASP A 61 -8.60 -6.71 12.64
N PRO A 62 -9.29 -7.48 11.78
CA PRO A 62 -9.37 -7.19 10.35
C PRO A 62 -9.88 -5.77 10.03
N LEU A 63 -10.78 -5.22 10.84
CA LEU A 63 -11.40 -3.93 10.55
C LEU A 63 -10.39 -2.78 10.65
N ASN A 64 -9.62 -2.72 11.75
CA ASN A 64 -8.59 -1.69 11.91
C ASN A 64 -7.48 -1.82 10.86
N ILE A 65 -7.13 -3.06 10.46
CA ILE A 65 -6.19 -3.31 9.36
C ILE A 65 -6.69 -2.70 8.05
N VAL A 66 -7.96 -2.95 7.69
CA VAL A 66 -8.52 -2.40 6.45
C VAL A 66 -8.70 -0.88 6.55
N GLN A 67 -9.04 -0.32 7.71
CA GLN A 67 -9.07 1.14 7.88
C GLN A 67 -7.70 1.78 7.63
N GLN A 68 -6.63 1.20 8.17
CA GLN A 68 -5.27 1.65 7.89
C GLN A 68 -4.95 1.55 6.38
N ALA A 69 -5.39 0.47 5.73
CA ALA A 69 -5.22 0.29 4.30
C ALA A 69 -5.91 1.38 3.46
N VAL A 70 -7.11 1.82 3.87
CA VAL A 70 -7.82 2.93 3.21
C VAL A 70 -7.03 4.23 3.29
N GLU A 71 -6.44 4.55 4.45
CA GLU A 71 -5.62 5.76 4.59
C GLU A 71 -4.34 5.68 3.74
N LEU A 72 -3.68 4.53 3.68
CA LEU A 72 -2.54 4.33 2.78
C LEU A 72 -2.91 4.48 1.30
N LYS A 73 -4.11 4.02 0.92
CA LYS A 73 -4.62 4.21 -0.44
C LYS A 73 -4.75 5.69 -0.78
N LYS A 74 -5.25 6.51 0.15
CA LYS A 74 -5.36 7.97 0.02
C LYS A 74 -3.99 8.67 0.00
N ASP A 75 -3.01 8.16 0.76
CA ASP A 75 -1.63 8.64 0.77
C ASP A 75 -0.85 8.34 -0.53
N GLY A 76 -1.49 7.65 -1.47
CA GLY A 76 -1.03 7.54 -2.85
C GLY A 76 -0.25 6.27 -3.16
N TYR A 77 -0.52 5.19 -2.42
CA TYR A 77 -0.22 3.82 -2.84
C TYR A 77 -1.22 3.37 -3.92
N ASP A 78 -0.72 2.69 -4.96
CA ASP A 78 -1.53 2.25 -6.09
C ASP A 78 -2.24 0.93 -5.78
N ILE A 79 -1.58 0.05 -5.01
CA ILE A 79 -2.14 -1.23 -4.58
C ILE A 79 -1.93 -1.35 -3.07
N VAL A 80 -3.01 -1.64 -2.34
CA VAL A 80 -2.95 -1.92 -0.91
C VAL A 80 -3.56 -3.30 -0.70
N ALA A 81 -2.82 -4.21 -0.09
CA ALA A 81 -3.28 -5.54 0.24
C ALA A 81 -3.22 -5.76 1.76
N CYS A 82 -4.21 -6.47 2.28
CA CYS A 82 -4.27 -6.88 3.67
C CYS A 82 -4.24 -8.41 3.74
N VAL A 83 -3.45 -8.94 4.68
CA VAL A 83 -3.33 -10.36 4.97
C VAL A 83 -3.69 -10.52 6.45
N PHE A 84 -4.71 -11.31 6.73
CA PHE A 84 -5.19 -11.61 8.07
C PHE A 84 -5.98 -12.92 8.02
N ASP A 85 -5.99 -13.64 9.12
CA ASP A 85 -6.65 -14.93 9.20
C ASP A 85 -8.17 -14.76 9.32
N LYS A 86 -8.91 -15.76 8.80
CA LYS A 86 -10.36 -15.82 8.94
C LYS A 86 -10.71 -16.57 10.22
N ASP A 87 -10.30 -16.01 11.36
CA ASP A 87 -10.61 -16.54 12.69
C ASP A 87 -11.97 -16.03 13.20
N THR A 88 -12.29 -16.26 14.48
CA THR A 88 -13.52 -15.81 15.18
C THR A 88 -13.61 -14.29 15.35
N HIS A 89 -13.09 -13.50 14.41
CA HIS A 89 -13.23 -12.05 14.43
C HIS A 89 -14.67 -11.67 14.09
N ALA A 90 -15.40 -11.15 15.07
CA ALA A 90 -16.75 -10.62 14.88
C ALA A 90 -16.85 -9.53 13.78
N ASN A 91 -15.74 -8.83 13.52
CA ASN A 91 -15.67 -7.70 12.60
C ASN A 91 -15.18 -8.05 11.18
N PHE A 92 -14.95 -9.33 10.86
CA PHE A 92 -14.47 -9.74 9.53
C PHE A 92 -15.40 -9.25 8.41
N SER A 93 -16.71 -9.44 8.57
CA SER A 93 -17.71 -9.01 7.57
C SER A 93 -17.65 -7.50 7.31
N ASN A 94 -17.50 -6.70 8.37
CA ASN A 94 -17.39 -5.25 8.26
C ASN A 94 -16.11 -4.84 7.52
N ALA A 95 -14.99 -5.54 7.78
CA ALA A 95 -13.73 -5.31 7.09
C ALA A 95 -13.84 -5.57 5.58
N ILE A 96 -14.50 -6.66 5.19
CA ILE A 96 -14.74 -7.00 3.76
C ILE A 96 -15.67 -5.97 3.10
N GLU A 97 -16.73 -5.54 3.79
CA GLU A 97 -17.62 -4.51 3.25
C GLU A 97 -16.87 -3.19 3.03
N LEU A 98 -16.02 -2.79 3.99
CA LEU A 98 -15.20 -1.59 3.90
C LEU A 98 -14.20 -1.69 2.74
N ALA A 99 -13.55 -2.84 2.55
CA ALA A 99 -12.63 -3.07 1.43
C ALA A 99 -13.30 -3.03 0.04
N ARG A 100 -14.60 -3.31 -0.04
CA ARG A 100 -15.37 -3.27 -1.30
C ARG A 100 -15.81 -1.86 -1.71
N LYS A 101 -15.79 -0.90 -0.78
CA LYS A 101 -16.14 0.49 -1.10
C LYS A 101 -15.09 1.06 -2.04
N LYS A 102 -15.54 1.69 -3.13
CA LYS A 102 -14.65 2.43 -4.04
C LYS A 102 -14.14 3.67 -3.31
N ILE A 103 -12.81 3.85 -3.30
CA ILE A 103 -12.07 4.94 -2.66
C ILE A 103 -11.34 5.72 -3.74
#